data_AF-A0AAD5LFT4-F1
#
_entry.id   AF-A0AAD5LFT4-F1
#
_cell.length_a   1.000
_cell.length_b   1.000
_cell.length_c   1.000
_cell.angle_alpha   90.00
_cell.angle_beta   90.00
_cell.angle_gamma   90.00
#
_symmetry.space_group_name_H-M   'P 1'
#
loop_
_entity.id
_entity.type
_entity.pdbx_description
1 polymer ?
#
loop_
_entity_poly.entity_id
_entity_poly.type
_entity_poly.pdbx_seq_one_letter_code
_entity_poly.pdbx_strand_id
1 'polypeptide(L)'
;MSRRKSSILLPFNTTASKAGNQTENVSHIRNRKTPAKRRRTQVEVLETGLDENNLEVYDDLKQKMWSIYRVADLNNFDYQKPGTFPRYGRILSRYLVHSFTQPVTLQAKFLEKLDFKGFEGESPPVHIKVEDIQLNSPRLVYEGILFSAHAAGDPKIEGAAHLPVLLARGPITVRNKVHECLSAVFSSAIHEVSFPPEEMQWMIAAWSGFLNESKKSKEVIFLYGLPAKPDTIQCQYSVNFIKDLWRCIHDQDSLVVELNEVKKFHDVLVRHTYQILGLNLAAVPLIIYRTPDFELHATGKVKVKTVEFIPRILHFIADLCETRNRMDLSES
;
A
#
# COMPACT_ATOMS: atom_id res chain seq x y z
N MET A 1 -24.37 13.25 -59.78
CA MET A 1 -25.51 13.73 -58.96
C MET A 1 -25.86 12.61 -57.98
N SER A 2 -26.14 12.76 -56.68
CA SER A 2 -25.96 13.80 -55.67
C SER A 2 -26.03 13.05 -54.33
N ARG A 3 -25.23 13.46 -53.35
CA ARG A 3 -25.20 12.96 -51.97
C ARG A 3 -26.49 13.33 -51.23
N ARG A 4 -26.87 12.56 -50.19
CA ARG A 4 -26.93 13.07 -48.80
C ARG A 4 -27.07 11.96 -47.77
N LYS A 5 -26.02 11.86 -46.94
CA LYS A 5 -26.01 11.30 -45.59
C LYS A 5 -26.64 12.32 -44.65
N SER A 6 -27.37 11.87 -43.64
CA SER A 6 -27.77 12.66 -42.48
C SER A 6 -26.84 12.33 -41.31
N SER A 7 -25.98 13.29 -40.96
CA SER A 7 -25.20 13.34 -39.73
C SER A 7 -25.73 14.47 -38.87
N ILE A 8 -26.06 14.19 -37.61
CA ILE A 8 -26.43 15.20 -36.62
C ILE A 8 -25.16 15.57 -35.84
N LEU A 9 -24.68 16.79 -36.08
CA LEU A 9 -23.69 17.50 -35.28
C LEU A 9 -24.47 18.40 -34.30
N LEU A 10 -24.15 18.33 -33.01
CA LEU A 10 -24.60 19.30 -32.02
C LEU A 10 -23.59 20.46 -31.91
N PRO A 11 -24.07 21.69 -31.65
CA PRO A 11 -23.35 22.91 -31.98
C PRO A 11 -22.31 23.32 -30.93
N PHE A 12 -21.18 23.80 -31.44
CA PHE A 12 -20.30 24.76 -30.78
C PHE A 12 -21.04 26.10 -30.61
N ASN A 13 -20.99 26.68 -29.41
CA ASN A 13 -21.28 28.09 -29.23
C ASN A 13 -20.03 28.83 -28.76
N THR A 14 -19.53 29.65 -29.68
CA THR A 14 -18.58 30.73 -29.51
C THR A 14 -19.36 31.99 -29.19
N THR A 15 -19.06 32.66 -28.08
CA THR A 15 -19.29 34.10 -27.94
C THR A 15 -18.04 34.73 -27.35
N ALA A 16 -17.36 35.50 -28.20
CA ALA A 16 -16.35 36.46 -27.80
C ALA A 16 -17.03 37.71 -27.26
N SER A 17 -16.54 38.24 -26.14
CA SER A 17 -16.63 39.66 -25.81
C SER A 17 -15.27 40.09 -25.28
N LYS A 18 -14.75 41.20 -25.82
CA LYS A 18 -13.45 41.79 -25.49
C LYS A 18 -13.61 42.93 -24.48
N ALA A 19 -12.52 43.08 -23.71
CA ALA A 19 -11.97 44.30 -23.12
C ALA A 19 -12.32 44.60 -21.65
N GLY A 20 -11.27 44.50 -20.82
CA GLY A 20 -11.17 44.98 -19.46
C GLY A 20 -9.85 44.51 -18.86
N ASN A 21 -8.74 45.19 -19.18
CA ASN A 21 -7.42 44.94 -18.59
C ASN A 21 -7.46 45.32 -17.10
N GLN A 22 -7.42 44.32 -16.21
CA GLN A 22 -6.84 44.47 -14.88
C GLN A 22 -6.07 43.19 -14.54
N THR A 23 -4.80 43.40 -14.20
CA THR A 23 -3.83 42.40 -13.77
C THR A 23 -4.21 41.86 -12.39
N GLU A 24 -4.72 40.64 -12.33
CA GLU A 24 -4.82 39.88 -11.08
C GLU A 24 -4.38 38.42 -11.30
N ASN A 25 -3.51 37.97 -10.40
CA ASN A 25 -2.91 36.63 -10.39
C ASN A 25 -3.99 35.55 -10.31
N VAL A 26 -4.30 34.91 -11.43
CA VAL A 26 -5.16 33.72 -11.45
C VAL A 26 -4.34 32.53 -10.92
N SER A 27 -4.53 32.25 -9.64
CA SER A 27 -4.16 30.97 -9.04
C SER A 27 -4.80 29.84 -9.86
N HIS A 28 -3.98 28.93 -10.36
CA HIS A 28 -4.44 27.70 -10.99
C HIS A 28 -5.22 26.87 -9.97
N ILE A 29 -6.56 26.98 -10.00
CA ILE A 29 -7.44 26.04 -9.32
C ILE A 29 -7.32 24.71 -10.07
N ARG A 30 -6.35 23.88 -9.67
CA ARG A 30 -6.33 22.46 -10.01
C ARG A 30 -7.60 21.86 -9.40
N ASN A 31 -8.55 21.47 -10.26
CA ASN A 31 -9.65 20.58 -9.88
C ASN A 31 -9.05 19.29 -9.33
N ARG A 32 -8.81 19.24 -8.02
CA ARG A 32 -8.32 18.04 -7.32
C ARG A 32 -9.43 17.01 -7.35
N LYS A 33 -9.33 16.05 -8.27
CA LYS A 33 -10.13 14.81 -8.21
C LYS A 33 -9.91 14.17 -6.84
N THR A 34 -10.95 13.59 -6.26
CA THR A 34 -10.81 12.82 -5.00
C THR A 34 -9.75 11.72 -5.18
N PRO A 35 -8.94 11.41 -4.16
CA PRO A 35 -7.87 10.39 -4.24
C PRO A 35 -8.36 9.05 -4.81
N ALA A 36 -9.59 8.63 -4.43
CA ALA A 36 -10.25 7.45 -4.95
C ALA A 36 -10.49 7.50 -6.48
N LYS A 37 -10.90 8.67 -7.03
CA LYS A 37 -11.04 8.87 -8.48
C LYS A 37 -9.70 9.04 -9.18
N ARG A 38 -8.68 9.57 -8.51
CA ARG A 38 -7.30 9.68 -9.02
C ARG A 38 -6.73 8.28 -9.29
N ARG A 39 -6.80 7.37 -8.30
CA ARG A 39 -6.37 5.96 -8.43
C ARG A 39 -7.04 5.19 -9.56
N ARG A 40 -8.30 5.49 -9.87
CA ARG A 40 -9.00 4.86 -11.00
C ARG A 40 -8.43 5.24 -12.37
N THR A 41 -7.63 6.30 -12.47
CA THR A 41 -7.09 6.79 -13.75
C THR A 41 -5.56 6.91 -13.80
N GLN A 42 -4.91 7.21 -12.67
CA GLN A 42 -3.47 7.46 -12.61
C GLN A 42 -2.88 7.24 -11.21
N VAL A 43 -1.61 6.84 -11.14
CA VAL A 43 -0.80 6.74 -9.92
C VAL A 43 0.49 7.54 -10.12
N GLU A 44 0.82 8.42 -9.18
CA GLU A 44 2.11 9.10 -9.16
C GLU A 44 3.13 8.19 -8.49
N VAL A 45 4.19 7.85 -9.23
CA VAL A 45 5.29 7.05 -8.71
C VAL A 45 6.25 7.98 -8.02
N LEU A 46 6.35 7.84 -6.71
CA LEU A 46 7.34 8.56 -5.92
C LEU A 46 8.74 8.19 -6.37
N GLU A 47 9.43 9.11 -7.04
CA GLU A 47 10.87 9.19 -6.97
C GLU A 47 11.25 9.73 -5.62
N THR A 48 11.62 8.83 -4.73
CA THR A 48 12.22 9.21 -3.48
C THR A 48 13.55 9.89 -3.76
N GLY A 49 13.59 11.22 -3.71
CA GLY A 49 14.79 12.01 -3.39
C GLY A 49 15.25 11.76 -1.95
N LEU A 50 15.26 10.49 -1.53
CA LEU A 50 15.79 10.09 -0.25
C LEU A 50 17.29 9.95 -0.43
N ASP A 51 18.04 10.92 0.10
CA ASP A 51 19.48 10.78 0.31
C ASP A 51 19.78 9.39 0.88
N GLU A 52 20.82 8.71 0.40
CA GLU A 52 21.17 7.34 0.83
C GLU A 52 21.24 7.20 2.36
N ASN A 53 21.61 8.28 3.06
CA ASN A 53 21.65 8.37 4.53
C ASN A 53 20.27 8.30 5.21
N ASN A 54 19.18 8.61 4.51
CA ASN A 54 17.81 8.56 5.03
C ASN A 54 17.16 7.17 4.90
N LEU A 55 17.82 6.22 4.23
CA LEU A 55 17.28 4.88 3.99
C LEU A 55 17.53 3.90 5.16
N GLU A 56 18.58 4.11 5.97
CA GLU A 56 18.93 3.24 7.11
C GLU A 56 17.77 3.06 8.11
N VAL A 57 16.93 4.08 8.22
CA VAL A 57 15.69 4.10 9.01
C VAL A 57 14.78 2.90 8.72
N TYR A 58 14.79 2.40 7.49
CA TYR A 58 13.90 1.33 7.02
C TYR A 58 14.53 -0.05 7.09
N ASP A 59 15.79 -0.18 7.53
CA ASP A 59 16.47 -1.48 7.60
C ASP A 59 15.74 -2.46 8.53
N ASP A 60 15.04 -1.97 9.55
CA ASP A 60 14.26 -2.81 10.43
C ASP A 60 13.00 -3.41 9.78
N LEU A 61 12.57 -2.90 8.63
CA LEU A 61 11.48 -3.48 7.83
C LEU A 61 11.99 -4.47 6.78
N LYS A 62 13.27 -4.38 6.42
CA LYS A 62 13.91 -5.16 5.37
C LYS A 62 13.90 -6.66 5.69
N GLN A 63 13.70 -7.47 4.65
CA GLN A 63 13.66 -8.93 4.67
C GLN A 63 12.61 -9.57 5.61
N LYS A 64 11.75 -8.78 6.25
CA LYS A 64 10.61 -9.27 7.03
C LYS A 64 9.36 -9.37 6.16
N MET A 65 8.56 -10.41 6.39
CA MET A 65 7.23 -10.54 5.79
C MET A 65 6.21 -9.86 6.71
N TRP A 66 5.55 -8.83 6.18
CA TRP A 66 4.53 -8.04 6.87
C TRP A 66 3.16 -8.38 6.32
N SER A 67 2.17 -8.53 7.19
CA SER A 67 0.75 -8.55 6.80
C SER A 67 0.16 -7.17 7.02
N ILE A 68 -0.62 -6.70 6.06
CA ILE A 68 -1.14 -5.33 6.03
C ILE A 68 -2.58 -5.34 6.49
N TYR A 69 -2.89 -4.42 7.40
CA TYR A 69 -4.23 -4.17 7.88
C TYR A 69 -4.55 -2.70 7.67
N ARG A 70 -5.80 -2.43 7.28
CA ARG A 70 -6.38 -1.10 7.33
C ARG A 70 -7.00 -0.89 8.70
N VAL A 71 -6.87 0.32 9.22
CA VAL A 71 -7.31 0.70 10.56
C VAL A 71 -8.21 1.92 10.41
N ALA A 72 -9.42 1.86 10.97
CA ALA A 72 -10.26 3.05 11.12
C ALA A 72 -9.68 3.97 12.20
N ASP A 73 -10.16 5.20 12.30
CA ASP A 73 -9.64 6.15 13.30
C ASP A 73 -9.67 5.56 14.72
N LEU A 74 -8.55 5.75 15.43
CA LEU A 74 -8.35 5.19 16.76
C LEU A 74 -8.90 6.17 17.80
N ASN A 75 -10.12 5.95 18.26
CA ASN A 75 -10.79 6.82 19.24
C ASN A 75 -10.07 6.76 20.59
N ASN A 76 -9.85 7.93 21.21
CA ASN A 76 -9.15 8.08 22.49
C ASN A 76 -7.70 7.53 22.50
N PHE A 77 -7.11 7.36 21.31
CA PHE A 77 -5.71 7.01 21.18
C PHE A 77 -4.86 8.28 21.30
N ASP A 78 -4.41 8.55 22.52
CA ASP A 78 -3.54 9.67 22.83
C ASP A 78 -2.14 9.15 23.14
N TYR A 79 -1.22 9.45 22.25
CA TYR A 79 0.20 9.08 22.37
C TYR A 79 1.09 10.31 22.56
N GLN A 80 0.51 11.51 22.64
CA GLN A 80 1.27 12.74 22.92
C GLN A 80 1.50 12.95 24.42
N LYS A 81 0.64 12.37 25.27
CA LYS A 81 0.77 12.47 26.73
C LYS A 81 1.80 11.48 27.29
N PRO A 82 2.77 11.93 28.11
CA PRO A 82 3.67 11.04 28.82
C PRO A 82 2.91 10.01 29.67
N GLY A 83 3.30 8.73 29.57
CA GLY A 83 2.72 7.65 30.37
C GLY A 83 1.54 6.91 29.74
N THR A 84 1.00 7.35 28.60
CA THR A 84 -0.07 6.62 27.89
C THR A 84 0.44 5.31 27.30
N PHE A 85 1.61 5.29 26.69
CA PHE A 85 2.23 4.06 26.16
C PHE A 85 2.49 2.98 27.23
N PRO A 86 3.09 3.29 28.39
CA PRO A 86 3.15 2.33 29.50
C PRO A 86 1.76 1.84 29.97
N ARG A 87 0.72 2.67 29.88
CA ARG A 87 -0.66 2.26 30.20
C ARG A 87 -1.21 1.31 29.14
N TYR A 88 -1.09 1.63 27.86
CA TYR A 88 -1.54 0.76 26.74
C TYR A 88 -0.79 -0.57 26.73
N GLY A 89 0.52 -0.57 26.99
CA GLY A 89 1.32 -1.78 27.15
C GLY A 89 0.79 -2.68 28.28
N ARG A 90 0.44 -2.09 29.43
CA ARG A 90 -0.17 -2.84 30.56
C ARG A 90 -1.55 -3.41 30.21
N ILE A 91 -2.41 -2.63 29.54
CA ILE A 91 -3.74 -3.09 29.10
C ILE A 91 -3.60 -4.27 28.15
N LEU A 92 -2.78 -4.13 27.10
CA LEU A 92 -2.58 -5.18 26.11
C LEU A 92 -1.92 -6.42 26.72
N SER A 93 -0.91 -6.27 27.59
CA SER A 93 -0.29 -7.41 28.28
C SER A 93 -1.31 -8.19 29.11
N ARG A 94 -2.13 -7.48 29.92
CA ARG A 94 -3.17 -8.11 30.73
C ARG A 94 -4.20 -8.81 29.86
N TYR A 95 -4.69 -8.15 28.81
CA TYR A 95 -5.64 -8.75 27.88
C TYR A 95 -5.08 -10.04 27.28
N LEU A 96 -3.83 -10.02 26.78
CA LEU A 96 -3.20 -11.18 26.17
C LEU A 96 -3.07 -12.36 27.15
N VAL A 97 -2.61 -12.13 28.38
CA VAL A 97 -2.47 -13.19 29.39
C VAL A 97 -3.80 -13.88 29.71
N HIS A 98 -4.93 -13.18 29.60
CA HIS A 98 -6.27 -13.72 29.84
C HIS A 98 -6.97 -14.23 28.57
N SER A 99 -6.40 -14.01 27.39
CA SER A 99 -7.01 -14.35 26.10
C SER A 99 -6.63 -15.74 25.58
N PHE A 100 -5.67 -16.41 26.21
CA PHE A 100 -5.23 -17.75 25.87
C PHE A 100 -5.65 -18.74 26.96
N THR A 101 -6.06 -19.93 26.54
CA THR A 101 -6.44 -21.01 27.46
C THR A 101 -5.25 -21.60 28.22
N GLN A 102 -4.07 -21.58 27.59
CA GLN A 102 -2.82 -22.01 28.21
C GLN A 102 -2.12 -20.81 28.88
N PRO A 103 -1.41 -21.02 30.00
CA PRO A 103 -0.63 -19.96 30.64
C PRO A 103 0.42 -19.39 29.69
N VAL A 104 0.34 -18.10 29.41
CA VAL A 104 1.32 -17.38 28.59
C VAL A 104 1.94 -16.23 29.40
N THR A 105 3.19 -15.90 29.10
CA THR A 105 3.91 -14.78 29.72
C THR A 105 4.20 -13.71 28.67
N LEU A 106 3.13 -13.08 28.18
CA LEU A 106 3.24 -12.06 27.13
C LEU A 106 3.28 -10.66 27.71
N GLN A 107 4.31 -9.89 27.33
CA GLN A 107 4.46 -8.49 27.70
C GLN A 107 4.44 -7.61 26.44
N ALA A 108 3.55 -6.62 26.43
CA ALA A 108 3.39 -5.67 25.34
C ALA A 108 4.00 -4.30 25.67
N LYS A 109 4.58 -3.65 24.67
CA LYS A 109 5.16 -2.31 24.74
C LYS A 109 4.72 -1.50 23.52
N PHE A 110 4.39 -0.23 23.76
CA PHE A 110 4.12 0.77 22.73
C PHE A 110 5.28 1.77 22.74
N LEU A 111 5.80 2.11 21.57
CA LEU A 111 6.96 2.97 21.37
C LEU A 111 6.69 3.90 20.18
N GLU A 112 7.21 5.13 20.22
CA GLU A 112 7.24 5.98 19.03
C GLU A 112 8.37 5.48 18.13
N LYS A 113 8.13 5.44 16.83
CA LYS A 113 9.14 5.14 15.82
C LYS A 113 9.52 6.42 15.09
N LEU A 114 10.20 7.30 15.81
CA LEU A 114 10.62 8.63 15.36
C LEU A 114 11.56 8.61 14.15
N ASP A 115 12.24 7.49 13.93
CA ASP A 115 13.16 7.32 12.82
C ASP A 115 12.42 7.32 11.49
N PHE A 116 11.15 6.89 11.47
CA PHE A 116 10.32 6.69 10.28
C PHE A 116 9.77 8.02 9.71
N LYS A 117 10.67 8.89 9.25
CA LYS A 117 10.40 10.27 8.84
C LYS A 117 9.99 10.45 7.38
N GLY A 118 9.81 9.37 6.61
CA GLY A 118 9.59 9.48 5.15
C GLY A 118 8.21 9.95 4.71
N PHE A 119 7.29 10.24 5.63
CA PHE A 119 5.99 10.80 5.31
C PHE A 119 5.91 12.21 5.91
N GLU A 120 5.98 13.23 5.05
CA GLU A 120 5.96 14.62 5.49
C GLU A 120 4.65 14.95 6.21
N GLY A 121 4.75 15.61 7.37
CA GLY A 121 3.66 16.38 7.95
C GLY A 121 2.75 15.70 8.97
N GLU A 122 3.04 14.50 9.50
CA GLU A 122 2.11 13.89 10.46
C GLU A 122 2.63 12.97 11.57
N SER A 123 1.74 12.79 12.56
CA SER A 123 1.69 11.80 13.65
C SER A 123 2.80 10.74 13.65
N PRO A 124 3.72 10.73 14.63
CA PRO A 124 4.80 9.75 14.66
C PRO A 124 4.25 8.32 14.62
N PRO A 125 4.79 7.44 13.76
CA PRO A 125 4.39 6.06 13.72
C PRO A 125 4.53 5.38 15.08
N VAL A 126 3.59 4.50 15.41
CA VAL A 126 3.57 3.79 16.68
C VAL A 126 3.97 2.34 16.47
N HIS A 127 5.04 1.95 17.16
CA HIS A 127 5.56 0.59 17.18
C HIS A 127 5.01 -0.17 18.39
N ILE A 128 4.31 -1.27 18.12
CA ILE A 128 3.77 -2.19 19.11
C ILE A 128 4.61 -3.48 19.09
N LYS A 129 5.21 -3.83 20.22
CA LYS A 129 5.96 -5.08 20.39
C LYS A 129 5.30 -5.94 21.45
N VAL A 130 5.22 -7.25 21.20
CA VAL A 130 4.87 -8.23 22.23
C VAL A 130 6.00 -9.25 22.34
N GLU A 131 6.50 -9.42 23.55
CA GLU A 131 7.58 -10.32 23.89
C GLU A 131 7.05 -11.43 24.81
N ASP A 132 7.52 -12.64 24.56
CA ASP A 132 7.33 -13.79 25.43
C ASP A 132 8.50 -13.86 26.42
N ILE A 133 8.22 -13.66 27.71
CA ILE A 133 9.24 -13.53 28.78
C ILE A 133 9.46 -14.84 29.55
N GLN A 134 8.93 -15.98 29.08
CA GLN A 134 9.04 -17.30 29.73
C GLN A 134 10.46 -17.88 29.70
N LEU A 135 11.21 -17.58 28.64
CA LEU A 135 12.59 -17.98 28.44
C LEU A 135 13.44 -16.81 28.94
N ASN A 136 14.48 -17.03 29.74
CA ASN A 136 15.38 -15.98 30.27
C ASN A 136 15.97 -15.01 29.20
N SER A 137 15.69 -15.26 27.92
CA SER A 137 15.76 -14.31 26.80
C SER A 137 14.35 -13.97 26.27
N PRO A 138 13.90 -12.70 26.40
CA PRO A 138 12.65 -12.24 25.81
C PRO A 138 12.61 -12.51 24.31
N ARG A 139 11.56 -13.19 23.83
CA ARG A 139 11.37 -13.50 22.41
C ARG A 139 10.26 -12.64 21.82
N LEU A 140 10.56 -11.86 20.78
CA LEU A 140 9.56 -11.10 20.03
C LEU A 140 8.57 -12.05 19.33
N VAL A 141 7.30 -12.04 19.74
CA VAL A 141 6.23 -12.88 19.16
C VAL A 141 5.25 -12.07 18.31
N TYR A 142 5.18 -10.76 18.50
CA TYR A 142 4.41 -9.84 17.65
C TYR A 142 5.15 -8.53 17.48
N GLU A 143 5.11 -8.03 16.25
CA GLU A 143 5.63 -6.71 15.89
C GLU A 143 4.59 -6.03 15.01
N GLY A 144 4.15 -4.84 15.42
CA GLY A 144 3.13 -4.04 14.75
C GLY A 144 3.60 -2.60 14.56
N ILE A 145 3.32 -1.99 13.41
CA ILE A 145 3.64 -0.58 13.14
C ILE A 145 2.40 0.11 12.58
N LEU A 146 1.88 1.06 13.35
CA LEU A 146 0.79 1.96 12.97
C LEU A 146 1.36 3.23 12.35
N PHE A 147 0.89 3.64 11.18
CA PHE A 147 1.35 4.88 10.53
C PHE A 147 0.31 5.48 9.57
N SER A 148 0.53 6.75 9.22
CA SER A 148 -0.12 7.51 8.14
C SER A 148 0.94 7.93 7.12
N ALA A 149 0.56 8.10 5.84
CA ALA A 149 1.46 8.61 4.81
C ALA A 149 1.15 10.04 4.35
N HIS A 150 -0.02 10.57 4.69
CA HIS A 150 -0.44 11.91 4.29
C HIS A 150 -0.89 12.67 5.51
N ALA A 151 -0.45 13.92 5.68
CA ALA A 151 -1.06 14.83 6.62
C ALA A 151 -2.60 14.79 6.47
N ALA A 152 -3.34 14.42 7.53
CA ALA A 152 -4.79 14.32 7.55
C ALA A 152 -5.39 15.61 7.01
N GLY A 153 -5.71 15.59 5.72
CA GLY A 153 -6.25 16.73 4.99
C GLY A 153 -7.75 16.92 5.23
N ASP A 154 -8.37 15.99 5.97
CA ASP A 154 -9.78 15.99 6.34
C ASP A 154 -9.91 16.26 7.86
N PRO A 155 -11.04 16.84 8.33
CA PRO A 155 -11.17 17.29 9.70
C PRO A 155 -10.96 16.12 10.67
N LYS A 156 -9.88 16.19 11.44
CA LYS A 156 -9.59 15.25 12.53
C LYS A 156 -10.83 15.17 13.41
N ILE A 157 -11.42 13.98 13.53
CA ILE A 157 -12.39 13.72 14.57
C ILE A 157 -11.70 14.05 15.90
N GLU A 158 -12.25 15.01 16.65
CA GLU A 158 -11.64 15.44 17.90
C GLU A 158 -11.44 14.24 18.84
N GLY A 159 -10.22 14.03 19.30
CA GLY A 159 -9.87 12.91 20.19
C GLY A 159 -9.61 11.57 19.49
N ALA A 160 -9.58 11.51 18.16
CA ALA A 160 -9.19 10.32 17.41
C ALA A 160 -7.83 10.48 16.72
N ALA A 161 -7.02 9.42 16.72
CA ALA A 161 -5.77 9.38 15.98
C ALA A 161 -5.96 8.73 14.61
N HIS A 162 -5.51 9.42 13.57
CA HIS A 162 -5.52 8.91 12.21
C HIS A 162 -4.21 8.15 11.90
N LEU A 163 -4.26 6.82 11.98
CA LEU A 163 -3.16 5.91 11.65
C LEU A 163 -3.71 4.76 10.80
N PRO A 164 -4.04 5.00 9.52
CA PRO A 164 -4.88 4.12 8.71
C PRO A 164 -4.23 2.79 8.32
N VAL A 165 -2.92 2.63 8.54
CA VAL A 165 -2.18 1.42 8.20
C VAL A 165 -1.59 0.78 9.44
N LEU A 166 -1.78 -0.54 9.56
CA LEU A 166 -1.05 -1.41 10.47
C LEU A 166 -0.27 -2.47 9.70
N LEU A 167 1.06 -2.42 9.77
CA LEU A 167 1.89 -3.58 9.40
C LEU A 167 1.98 -4.49 10.62
N ALA A 168 1.71 -5.78 10.46
CA ALA A 168 1.82 -6.74 11.55
C ALA A 168 2.53 -8.03 11.12
N ARG A 169 3.40 -8.54 12.00
CA ARG A 169 4.01 -9.87 11.89
C ARG A 169 3.97 -10.60 13.23
N GLY A 170 3.96 -11.93 13.17
CA GLY A 170 3.80 -12.81 14.32
C GLY A 170 2.81 -13.93 14.02
N PRO A 171 2.66 -14.92 14.92
CA PRO A 171 1.66 -15.98 14.78
C PRO A 171 0.24 -15.39 14.65
N ILE A 172 -0.57 -15.96 13.75
CA ILE A 172 -1.93 -15.46 13.48
C ILE A 172 -2.79 -15.37 14.74
N THR A 173 -2.64 -16.34 15.65
CA THR A 173 -3.34 -16.38 16.93
C THR A 173 -3.02 -15.17 17.81
N VAL A 174 -1.74 -14.79 17.89
CA VAL A 174 -1.30 -13.60 18.65
C VAL A 174 -1.75 -12.32 17.97
N ARG A 175 -1.61 -12.22 16.64
CA ARG A 175 -2.05 -11.03 15.88
C ARG A 175 -3.54 -10.76 16.09
N ASN A 176 -4.38 -11.78 15.95
CA ASN A 176 -5.83 -11.65 16.10
C ASN A 176 -6.19 -11.14 17.50
N LYS A 177 -5.53 -11.63 18.56
CA LYS A 177 -5.76 -11.14 19.93
C LYS A 177 -5.25 -9.73 20.17
N VAL A 178 -4.11 -9.35 19.58
CA VAL A 178 -3.65 -7.96 19.64
C VAL A 178 -4.66 -7.05 18.94
N HIS A 179 -5.13 -7.41 17.74
CA HIS A 179 -6.08 -6.60 16.96
C HIS A 179 -7.44 -6.51 17.63
N GLU A 180 -7.94 -7.59 18.23
CA GLU A 180 -9.18 -7.61 19.03
C GLU A 180 -9.09 -6.63 20.21
N CYS A 181 -7.97 -6.64 20.94
CA CYS A 181 -7.72 -5.71 22.04
C CYS A 181 -7.66 -4.25 21.56
N LEU A 182 -6.89 -3.97 20.51
CA LEU A 182 -6.79 -2.62 19.95
C LEU A 182 -8.15 -2.10 19.50
N SER A 183 -8.92 -2.94 18.80
CA SER A 183 -10.27 -2.61 18.33
C SER A 183 -11.21 -2.29 19.49
N ALA A 184 -11.17 -3.09 20.56
CA ALA A 184 -12.00 -2.89 21.75
C ALA A 184 -11.59 -1.64 22.56
N VAL A 185 -10.28 -1.43 22.76
CA VAL A 185 -9.76 -0.31 23.58
C VAL A 185 -9.96 1.03 22.89
N PHE A 186 -9.79 1.08 21.56
CA PHE A 186 -9.84 2.33 20.79
C PHE A 186 -11.09 2.47 19.93
N SER A 187 -12.10 1.60 20.11
CA SER A 187 -13.35 1.62 19.34
C SER A 187 -13.09 1.81 17.83
N SER A 188 -12.15 1.02 17.30
CA SER A 188 -11.66 1.11 15.93
C SER A 188 -11.82 -0.23 15.24
N ALA A 189 -12.02 -0.18 13.92
CA ALA A 189 -12.12 -1.37 13.10
C ALA A 189 -10.76 -1.66 12.44
N ILE A 190 -10.25 -2.88 12.61
CA ILE A 190 -9.01 -3.35 11.97
C ILE A 190 -9.39 -4.46 11.00
N HIS A 191 -9.07 -4.26 9.72
CA HIS A 191 -9.40 -5.22 8.66
C HIS A 191 -8.17 -5.61 7.88
N GLU A 192 -8.03 -6.91 7.58
CA GLU A 192 -6.96 -7.40 6.72
C GLU A 192 -7.13 -6.83 5.31
N VAL A 193 -6.03 -6.39 4.71
CA VAL A 193 -6.02 -5.90 3.33
C VAL A 193 -5.82 -7.08 2.40
N SER A 194 -6.60 -7.12 1.32
CA SER A 194 -6.29 -7.91 0.13
C SER A 194 -5.94 -7.00 -1.03
N PHE A 195 -5.04 -7.45 -1.89
CA PHE A 195 -4.74 -6.81 -3.16
C PHE A 195 -5.54 -7.51 -4.26
N PRO A 196 -6.69 -6.96 -4.68
CA PRO A 196 -7.40 -7.50 -5.83
C PRO A 196 -6.53 -7.39 -7.08
N PRO A 197 -6.84 -8.17 -8.14
CA PRO A 197 -6.03 -8.21 -9.36
C PRO A 197 -5.70 -6.83 -9.92
N GLU A 198 -6.68 -5.91 -9.96
CA GLU A 198 -6.48 -4.55 -10.46
C GLU A 198 -5.41 -3.77 -9.67
N GLU A 199 -5.44 -3.83 -8.34
CA GLU A 199 -4.44 -3.17 -7.49
C GLU A 199 -3.05 -3.80 -7.66
N MET A 200 -2.98 -5.14 -7.77
CA MET A 200 -1.72 -5.81 -8.08
C MET A 200 -1.20 -5.37 -9.45
N GLN A 201 -2.07 -5.21 -10.46
CA GLN A 201 -1.67 -4.78 -11.79
C GLN A 201 -1.02 -3.39 -11.76
N TRP A 202 -1.63 -2.45 -11.02
CA TRP A 202 -1.08 -1.12 -10.78
C TRP A 202 0.29 -1.18 -10.11
N MET A 203 0.41 -1.94 -9.01
CA MET A 203 1.67 -2.09 -8.27
C MET A 203 2.78 -2.67 -9.13
N ILE A 204 2.47 -3.71 -9.92
CA ILE A 204 3.44 -4.36 -10.80
C ILE A 204 3.92 -3.38 -11.88
N ALA A 205 3.01 -2.70 -12.57
CA ALA A 205 3.35 -1.75 -13.63
C ALA A 205 4.17 -0.58 -13.09
N ALA A 206 3.67 0.08 -12.02
CA ALA A 206 4.29 1.25 -11.41
C ALA A 206 5.72 1.00 -10.90
N TRP A 207 6.04 -0.24 -10.52
CA TRP A 207 7.36 -0.59 -9.97
C TRP A 207 8.27 -1.31 -10.95
N SER A 208 7.77 -1.66 -12.15
CA SER A 208 8.54 -2.39 -13.15
C SER A 208 9.77 -1.61 -13.62
N GLY A 209 9.69 -0.29 -13.74
CA GLY A 209 10.82 0.57 -14.15
C GLY A 209 11.97 0.61 -13.14
N PHE A 210 11.71 0.33 -11.87
CA PHE A 210 12.67 0.51 -10.77
C PHE A 210 13.40 -0.78 -10.37
N LEU A 211 13.11 -1.91 -11.02
CA LEU A 211 13.71 -3.20 -10.66
C LEU A 211 15.23 -3.19 -10.84
N ASN A 212 15.94 -3.76 -9.87
CA ASN A 212 17.40 -3.77 -9.85
C ASN A 212 17.98 -4.88 -10.72
N GLU A 213 18.69 -4.50 -11.78
CA GLU A 213 19.36 -5.41 -12.72
C GLU A 213 20.66 -6.00 -12.16
N SER A 214 21.28 -5.32 -11.19
CA SER A 214 22.56 -5.67 -10.59
C SER A 214 22.46 -6.79 -9.54
N LYS A 215 21.25 -7.25 -9.19
CA LYS A 215 21.05 -8.32 -8.22
C LYS A 215 21.43 -9.69 -8.82
N LYS A 216 21.86 -10.61 -7.94
CA LYS A 216 22.20 -11.99 -8.32
C LYS A 216 21.00 -12.74 -8.95
N SER A 217 19.80 -12.49 -8.43
CA SER A 217 18.56 -12.99 -9.03
C SER A 217 18.14 -12.05 -10.14
N LYS A 218 18.07 -12.54 -11.38
CA LYS A 218 17.66 -11.77 -12.56
C LYS A 218 16.25 -12.11 -13.04
N GLU A 219 15.45 -12.74 -12.19
CA GLU A 219 14.12 -13.22 -12.52
C GLU A 219 13.03 -12.52 -11.69
N VAL A 220 11.91 -12.31 -12.36
CA VAL A 220 10.63 -11.89 -11.80
C VAL A 220 9.67 -13.07 -11.94
N ILE A 221 8.99 -13.40 -10.85
CA ILE A 221 8.12 -14.57 -10.75
C ILE A 221 6.68 -14.11 -10.55
N PHE A 222 5.81 -14.59 -11.43
CA PHE A 222 4.36 -14.49 -11.30
C PHE A 222 3.83 -15.86 -10.95
N LEU A 223 3.21 -15.99 -9.77
CA LEU A 223 2.57 -17.22 -9.34
C LEU A 223 1.06 -17.06 -9.45
N TYR A 224 0.44 -17.90 -10.26
CA TYR A 224 -1.00 -17.93 -10.49
C TYR A 224 -1.62 -19.13 -9.79
N GLY A 225 -2.77 -18.95 -9.15
CA GLY A 225 -3.54 -20.03 -8.56
C GLY A 225 -4.50 -20.64 -9.58
N LEU A 226 -4.65 -21.97 -9.58
CA LEU A 226 -5.69 -22.60 -10.40
C LEU A 226 -7.05 -22.56 -9.69
N PRO A 227 -8.13 -22.13 -10.38
CA PRO A 227 -9.47 -22.21 -9.81
C PRO A 227 -9.79 -23.66 -9.40
N ALA A 228 -10.34 -23.84 -8.20
CA ALA A 228 -10.78 -25.13 -7.64
C ALA A 228 -9.68 -26.19 -7.41
N LYS A 229 -8.39 -25.85 -7.54
CA LYS A 229 -7.28 -26.76 -7.24
C LYS A 229 -6.23 -26.08 -6.36
N PRO A 230 -5.49 -26.84 -5.52
CA PRO A 230 -4.38 -26.29 -4.73
C PRO A 230 -3.13 -26.01 -5.58
N ASP A 231 -3.14 -26.43 -6.86
CA ASP A 231 -2.01 -26.30 -7.78
C ASP A 231 -1.81 -24.84 -8.25
N THR A 232 -0.57 -24.54 -8.64
CA THR A 232 -0.15 -23.20 -9.08
C THR A 232 0.61 -23.24 -10.39
N ILE A 233 0.46 -22.20 -11.21
CA ILE A 233 1.29 -21.97 -12.40
C ILE A 233 2.33 -20.91 -12.05
N GLN A 234 3.61 -21.23 -12.22
CA GLN A 234 4.70 -20.28 -12.05
C GLN A 234 5.23 -19.82 -13.41
N CYS A 235 5.14 -18.52 -13.69
CA CYS A 235 5.75 -17.89 -14.86
C CYS A 235 6.96 -17.07 -14.41
N GLN A 236 8.11 -17.32 -15.04
CA GLN A 236 9.36 -16.61 -14.77
C GLN A 236 9.74 -15.78 -15.98
N TYR A 237 10.03 -14.51 -15.75
CA TYR A 237 10.53 -13.57 -16.76
C TYR A 237 11.85 -12.98 -16.29
N SER A 238 12.72 -12.60 -17.22
CA SER A 238 13.91 -11.84 -16.83
C SER A 238 13.53 -10.42 -16.38
N VAL A 239 14.29 -9.86 -15.44
CA VAL A 239 14.13 -8.46 -15.00
C VAL A 239 14.23 -7.53 -16.20
N ASN A 240 15.18 -7.76 -17.10
CA ASN A 240 15.37 -6.95 -18.30
C ASN A 240 14.13 -6.97 -19.19
N PHE A 241 13.52 -8.14 -19.43
CA PHE A 241 12.29 -8.23 -20.22
C PHE A 241 11.16 -7.38 -19.62
N ILE A 242 10.95 -7.46 -18.31
CA ILE A 242 9.92 -6.68 -17.61
C ILE A 242 10.20 -5.17 -17.72
N LYS A 243 11.46 -4.75 -17.53
CA LYS A 243 11.87 -3.35 -17.64
C LYS A 243 11.73 -2.81 -19.05
N ASP A 244 12.23 -3.55 -20.04
CA ASP A 244 12.20 -3.15 -21.44
C ASP A 244 10.75 -3.06 -21.94
N LEU A 245 9.90 -4.01 -21.54
CA LEU A 245 8.47 -3.94 -21.81
C LEU A 245 7.84 -2.66 -21.22
N TRP A 246 8.17 -2.34 -19.96
CA TRP A 246 7.67 -1.12 -19.33
C TRP A 246 8.17 0.14 -20.05
N ARG A 247 9.46 0.19 -20.43
CA ARG A 247 10.06 1.31 -21.19
C ARG A 247 9.45 1.53 -22.57
N CYS A 248 8.91 0.49 -23.20
CA CYS A 248 8.19 0.62 -24.47
C CYS A 248 6.77 1.20 -24.32
N ILE A 249 6.25 1.24 -23.09
CA ILE A 249 4.87 1.63 -22.80
C ILE A 249 4.83 2.99 -22.11
N HIS A 250 5.70 3.19 -21.14
CA HIS A 250 5.72 4.34 -20.25
C HIS A 250 6.80 5.34 -20.64
N ASP A 251 6.45 6.62 -20.60
CA ASP A 251 7.39 7.72 -20.75
C ASP A 251 8.30 7.79 -19.52
N GLN A 252 9.60 7.60 -19.70
CA GLN A 252 10.56 7.58 -18.59
C GLN A 252 10.72 8.95 -17.93
N ASP A 253 10.34 10.03 -18.60
CA ASP A 253 10.37 11.38 -18.05
C ASP A 253 9.09 11.71 -17.24
N SER A 254 8.10 10.81 -17.25
CA SER A 254 6.85 10.96 -16.51
C SER A 254 6.89 10.16 -15.21
N LEU A 255 6.55 10.80 -14.10
CA LEU A 255 6.28 10.12 -12.82
C LEU A 255 4.84 9.62 -12.72
N VAL A 256 4.00 9.93 -13.69
CA VAL A 256 2.57 9.60 -13.65
C VAL A 256 2.32 8.39 -14.51
N VAL A 257 1.89 7.31 -13.87
CA VAL A 257 1.45 6.08 -14.53
C VAL A 257 -0.04 6.14 -14.76
N GLU A 258 -0.48 5.94 -16.00
CA GLU A 258 -1.89 5.99 -16.40
C GLU A 258 -2.51 4.59 -16.53
N LEU A 259 -3.84 4.51 -16.37
CA LEU A 259 -4.58 3.25 -16.45
C LEU A 259 -4.37 2.54 -17.80
N ASN A 260 -4.28 3.30 -18.89
CA ASN A 260 -4.07 2.74 -20.22
C ASN A 260 -2.69 2.08 -20.35
N GLU A 261 -1.66 2.64 -19.71
CA GLU A 261 -0.32 2.07 -19.67
C GLU A 261 -0.32 0.76 -18.87
N VAL A 262 -0.96 0.75 -17.70
CA VAL A 262 -1.12 -0.46 -16.88
C VAL A 262 -1.83 -1.57 -17.65
N LYS A 263 -2.97 -1.27 -18.28
CA LYS A 263 -3.72 -2.24 -19.10
C LYS A 263 -2.86 -2.76 -20.25
N LYS A 264 -2.19 -1.86 -20.98
CA LYS A 264 -1.33 -2.23 -22.11
C LYS A 264 -0.18 -3.13 -21.66
N PHE A 265 0.43 -2.86 -20.51
CA PHE A 265 1.52 -3.67 -19.95
C PHE A 265 1.06 -5.10 -19.67
N HIS A 266 -0.06 -5.27 -18.97
CA HIS A 266 -0.61 -6.60 -18.67
C HIS A 266 -1.10 -7.31 -19.93
N ASP A 267 -1.75 -6.61 -20.86
CA ASP A 267 -2.22 -7.19 -22.12
C ASP A 267 -1.05 -7.73 -22.97
N VAL A 268 0.09 -7.04 -22.98
CA VAL A 268 1.29 -7.53 -23.68
C VAL A 268 1.88 -8.75 -22.98
N LEU A 269 1.96 -8.77 -21.65
CA LEU A 269 2.42 -9.95 -20.89
C LEU A 269 1.54 -11.18 -21.14
N VAL A 270 0.22 -11.01 -21.07
CA VAL A 270 -0.74 -12.10 -21.32
C VAL A 270 -0.61 -12.61 -22.75
N ARG A 271 -0.57 -11.70 -23.74
CA ARG A 271 -0.45 -12.09 -25.15
C ARG A 271 0.87 -12.79 -25.46
N HIS A 272 1.98 -12.27 -24.94
CA HIS A 272 3.31 -12.88 -25.11
C HIS A 272 3.34 -14.30 -24.55
N THR A 273 2.79 -14.49 -23.35
CA THR A 273 2.74 -15.81 -22.70
C THR A 273 1.82 -16.77 -23.45
N TYR A 274 0.67 -16.28 -23.93
CA TYR A 274 -0.24 -17.09 -24.74
C TYR A 274 0.40 -17.52 -26.07
N GLN A 275 1.13 -16.64 -26.74
CA GLN A 275 1.79 -16.95 -28.01
C GLN A 275 2.91 -17.97 -27.86
N ILE A 276 3.65 -17.95 -26.76
CA ILE A 276 4.79 -18.86 -26.54
C ILE A 276 4.35 -20.19 -25.93
N LEU A 277 3.45 -20.15 -24.94
CA LEU A 277 3.11 -21.32 -24.10
C LEU A 277 1.67 -21.81 -24.30
N GLY A 278 0.82 -21.08 -25.05
CA GLY A 278 -0.60 -21.38 -25.16
C GLY A 278 -1.41 -21.11 -23.87
N LEU A 279 -0.80 -20.48 -22.86
CA LEU A 279 -1.42 -20.24 -21.56
C LEU A 279 -2.10 -18.88 -21.52
N ASN A 280 -3.42 -18.88 -21.30
CA ASN A 280 -4.19 -17.65 -21.07
C ASN A 280 -4.14 -17.26 -19.59
N LEU A 281 -3.15 -16.45 -19.22
CA LEU A 281 -2.97 -15.98 -17.84
C LEU A 281 -4.12 -15.08 -17.34
N ALA A 282 -4.90 -14.46 -18.23
CA ALA A 282 -6.07 -13.68 -17.82
C ALA A 282 -7.20 -14.54 -17.23
N ALA A 283 -7.17 -15.86 -17.45
CA ALA A 283 -8.17 -16.80 -16.92
C ALA A 283 -7.84 -17.31 -15.50
N VAL A 284 -6.67 -16.97 -14.95
CA VAL A 284 -6.20 -17.46 -13.65
C VAL A 284 -5.80 -16.29 -12.73
N PRO A 285 -6.18 -16.30 -11.44
CA PRO A 285 -5.83 -15.22 -10.53
C PRO A 285 -4.33 -15.24 -10.19
N LEU A 286 -3.70 -14.07 -10.26
CA LEU A 286 -2.35 -13.87 -9.72
C LEU A 286 -2.41 -13.89 -8.19
N ILE A 287 -1.63 -14.75 -7.55
CA ILE A 287 -1.59 -14.90 -6.09
C ILE A 287 -0.32 -14.32 -5.47
N ILE A 288 0.81 -14.41 -6.17
CA ILE A 288 2.09 -13.86 -5.70
C ILE A 288 2.83 -13.21 -6.87
N TYR A 289 3.38 -12.02 -6.63
CA TYR A 289 4.35 -11.37 -7.49
C TYR A 289 5.67 -11.23 -6.72
N ARG A 290 6.75 -11.86 -7.21
CA ARG A 290 8.05 -11.86 -6.55
C ARG A 290 9.11 -11.32 -7.48
N THR A 291 9.87 -10.36 -6.99
CA THR A 291 11.04 -9.78 -7.66
C THR A 291 12.30 -10.05 -6.82
N PRO A 292 13.49 -9.72 -7.35
CA PRO A 292 14.72 -9.70 -6.56
C PRO A 292 14.65 -8.73 -5.39
N ASP A 293 13.82 -7.68 -5.51
CA ASP A 293 13.76 -6.55 -4.59
C ASP A 293 12.61 -6.63 -3.58
N PHE A 294 11.51 -7.31 -3.90
CA PHE A 294 10.37 -7.47 -3.02
C PHE A 294 9.49 -8.66 -3.40
N GLU A 295 8.50 -8.96 -2.57
CA GLU A 295 7.51 -10.00 -2.78
C GLU A 295 6.17 -9.48 -2.29
N LEU A 296 5.13 -9.64 -3.11
CA LEU A 296 3.77 -9.19 -2.89
C LEU A 296 2.81 -10.36 -3.01
N HIS A 297 1.92 -10.53 -2.04
CA HIS A 297 0.89 -11.57 -2.04
C HIS A 297 -0.48 -10.92 -2.15
N ALA A 298 -1.39 -11.51 -2.93
CA ALA A 298 -2.77 -11.06 -3.05
C ALA A 298 -3.50 -10.99 -1.69
N THR A 299 -3.03 -11.74 -0.69
CA THR A 299 -3.51 -11.75 0.70
C THR A 299 -3.02 -10.58 1.56
N GLY A 300 -2.45 -9.53 0.95
CA GLY A 300 -1.96 -8.35 1.67
C GLY A 300 -0.66 -8.59 2.44
N LYS A 301 0.15 -9.58 2.01
CA LYS A 301 1.48 -9.80 2.58
C LYS A 301 2.55 -9.23 1.69
N VAL A 302 3.53 -8.57 2.30
CA VAL A 302 4.62 -7.93 1.59
C VAL A 302 5.95 -8.19 2.30
N LYS A 303 6.98 -8.52 1.51
CA LYS A 303 8.36 -8.61 1.98
C LYS A 303 9.24 -7.78 1.07
N VAL A 304 9.93 -6.80 1.62
CA VAL A 304 10.83 -5.94 0.86
C VAL A 304 12.28 -6.32 1.19
N LYS A 305 13.10 -6.58 0.17
CA LYS A 305 14.50 -7.02 0.29
C LYS A 305 15.48 -5.86 0.05
N THR A 306 15.05 -4.86 -0.71
CA THR A 306 15.86 -3.71 -1.12
C THR A 306 15.22 -2.44 -0.55
N VAL A 307 16.00 -1.65 0.17
CA VAL A 307 15.49 -0.62 1.10
C VAL A 307 14.81 0.53 0.35
N GLU A 308 15.32 0.85 -0.82
CA GLU A 308 14.84 1.84 -1.79
C GLU A 308 13.38 1.60 -2.21
N PHE A 309 12.90 0.36 -2.14
CA PHE A 309 11.50 0.02 -2.43
C PHE A 309 10.56 0.21 -1.24
N ILE A 310 11.07 0.25 -0.01
CA ILE A 310 10.25 0.30 1.20
C ILE A 310 9.34 1.54 1.21
N PRO A 311 9.85 2.78 1.03
CA PRO A 311 9.01 3.97 1.08
C PRO A 311 7.93 3.98 0.00
N ARG A 312 8.29 3.57 -1.23
CA ARG A 312 7.38 3.48 -2.38
C ARG A 312 6.21 2.53 -2.11
N ILE A 313 6.52 1.35 -1.58
CA ILE A 313 5.53 0.33 -1.22
C ILE A 313 4.63 0.84 -0.10
N LEU A 314 5.20 1.46 0.93
CA LEU A 314 4.44 1.94 2.08
C LEU A 314 3.50 3.10 1.73
N HIS A 315 3.94 4.03 0.88
CA HIS A 315 3.08 5.11 0.40
C HIS A 315 1.89 4.56 -0.38
N PHE A 316 2.13 3.62 -1.28
CA PHE A 316 1.05 2.96 -2.02
C PHE A 316 0.08 2.24 -1.09
N ILE A 317 0.57 1.55 -0.06
CA ILE A 317 -0.27 0.87 0.92
C ILE A 317 -1.11 1.87 1.70
N ALA A 318 -0.52 2.99 2.14
CA ALA A 318 -1.24 4.01 2.89
C ALA A 318 -2.34 4.67 2.06
N ASP A 319 -2.03 5.08 0.84
CA ASP A 319 -3.01 5.57 -0.13
C ASP A 319 -4.16 4.58 -0.33
N LEU A 320 -3.86 3.28 -0.40
CA LEU A 320 -4.86 2.21 -0.59
C LEU A 320 -5.78 2.11 0.62
N CYS A 321 -5.20 2.05 1.83
CA CYS A 321 -5.95 1.97 3.08
C CYS A 321 -6.84 3.19 3.29
N GLU A 322 -6.31 4.40 3.07
CA GLU A 322 -7.07 5.64 3.15
C GLU A 322 -8.23 5.67 2.16
N THR A 323 -7.97 5.31 0.90
CA THR A 323 -9.00 5.28 -0.15
C THR A 323 -10.14 4.33 0.23
N ARG A 324 -9.82 3.16 0.79
CA ARG A 324 -10.83 2.18 1.23
C ARG A 324 -11.61 2.64 2.44
N ASN A 325 -10.96 3.20 3.47
CA ASN A 325 -11.64 3.73 4.64
C ASN A 325 -12.64 4.86 4.26
N ARG A 326 -12.30 5.70 3.27
CA ARG A 326 -13.22 6.73 2.76
C ARG A 326 -14.43 6.16 2.03
N MET A 327 -14.27 5.05 1.31
CA MET A 327 -15.40 4.39 0.62
C MET A 327 -16.39 3.82 1.65
N ASP A 328 -15.88 3.15 2.69
CA ASP A 328 -16.72 2.60 3.76
C ASP A 328 -17.54 3.69 4.46
N LEU A 329 -16.96 4.87 4.71
CA LEU A 329 -17.65 6.04 5.30
C LEU A 329 -18.71 6.65 4.38
N SER A 330 -18.57 6.51 3.07
CA SER A 330 -19.55 7.03 2.11
C SER A 330 -20.75 6.10 1.90
N GLU A 331 -20.66 4.84 2.34
CA GLU A 331 -21.70 3.82 2.23
C GLU A 331 -22.47 3.59 3.54
N SER A 332 -22.02 4.20 4.66
CA SER A 332 -22.64 4.15 6.00
C SER A 332 -23.57 5.33 6.26
#